data_AF-A0A8H8SU71-F1
#
_entry.id   AF-A0A8H8SU71-F1
#
_cell.length_a   1.000
_cell.length_b   1.000
_cell.length_c   1.000
_cell.angle_alpha   90.00
_cell.angle_beta   90.00
_cell.angle_gamma   90.00
#
_symmetry.space_group_name_H-M   'P 1'
#
loop_
_entity.id
_entity.type
_entity.pdbx_description
1 polymer ?
#
loop_
_entity_poly.entity_id
_entity_poly.type
_entity_poly.pdbx_seq_one_letter_code
_entity_poly.pdbx_strand_id
1 'polypeptide(L)'
;MATTETPTRRGVRWAFDVANSPFGGAAEPSTPETSTSSLAYVNSQIIAHGFARAPLDLSELGREEQNRVVKCVLGMLSQRVDDMQRAEDLSARLRTISYEHERVSNMLRAAKNEVLQAEREAEAAKTKANALAKDITSAQTSHNRTAAQLAQTTSANAALRAASAADLRKREQDVARLKERWQKLAGEQAKLGTVGAGWGEGEEAAEGAMRDAIEARERLAEVNDEFREVLVKLVNVVGDGLREKEVPNIKLPTPAALFTPPAIEDDAGPALNAYRTLRDLIQQLASAGSTHSPDKEIAAREAERAKAEKHRLEIREWEDKVEKVEREVARLKGELAASNDFCEKSRVLIQQMVNDKKALEKDVEDRDSSEAATIAEQRQQLEDERAKFTDAAIRLARERSDFEVERLALAEEKREWATRQLEEDLPRVATSEPNPKRPVPVVVVVSDSGSSPVPMHSHREPELEPEPEPVERNGLTGQLRMALKAAKAAEAGERPKKRGKAAASTAAGKKEKEKEKSRVKVKEKSADKAKAKTKEKAGAGSEEKENLASGSGSDSGSGSGSESGSGTTSVNPFAPAPKIPSTPRSLHPAAQRARARNYAPAVPSPCRGS
;
A
#
# COMPACT_ATOMS: atom_id res chain seq x y z
N MET A 1 -8.71 27.79 2.11
CA MET A 1 -9.99 27.77 1.36
C MET A 1 -10.61 29.16 1.49
N ALA A 2 -10.56 29.95 0.42
CA ALA A 2 -11.12 31.30 0.41
C ALA A 2 -12.63 31.19 0.15
N THR A 3 -13.43 31.72 1.06
CA THR A 3 -14.88 31.84 0.92
C THR A 3 -15.19 32.83 -0.19
N THR A 4 -15.53 32.33 -1.38
CA THR A 4 -16.01 33.14 -2.49
C THR A 4 -17.46 33.54 -2.22
N GLU A 5 -17.66 34.75 -1.72
CA GLU A 5 -18.96 35.39 -1.60
C GLU A 5 -19.59 35.53 -2.99
N THR A 6 -20.74 34.87 -3.17
CA THR A 6 -21.57 35.01 -4.37
C THR A 6 -22.20 36.40 -4.41
N PRO A 7 -22.15 37.12 -5.55
CA PRO A 7 -22.71 38.46 -5.67
C PRO A 7 -24.23 38.41 -5.49
N THR A 8 -24.72 39.25 -4.58
CA THR A 8 -26.13 39.47 -4.30
C THR A 8 -26.85 39.91 -5.58
N ARG A 9 -27.88 39.14 -5.96
CA ARG A 9 -28.77 39.46 -7.08
C ARG A 9 -29.41 40.84 -6.86
N ARG A 10 -29.05 41.83 -7.68
CA ARG A 10 -29.93 42.98 -7.96
C ARG A 10 -31.11 42.45 -8.76
N GLY A 11 -32.19 42.08 -8.08
CA GLY A 11 -33.48 41.92 -8.72
C GLY A 11 -33.91 43.27 -9.27
N VAL A 12 -33.91 43.41 -10.59
CA VAL A 12 -34.63 44.48 -11.29
C VAL A 12 -36.11 44.16 -11.07
N ARG A 13 -36.61 44.65 -9.95
CA ARG A 13 -37.99 44.56 -9.53
C ARG A 13 -38.75 45.54 -10.42
N TRP A 14 -39.38 45.04 -11.47
CA TRP A 14 -40.45 45.75 -12.18
C TRP A 14 -41.65 45.84 -11.23
N ALA A 15 -41.49 46.58 -10.13
CA ALA A 15 -42.63 47.08 -9.39
C ALA A 15 -43.30 48.06 -10.34
N PHE A 16 -44.38 47.61 -10.97
CA PHE A 16 -45.39 48.49 -11.53
C PHE A 16 -45.95 49.29 -10.35
N ASP A 17 -45.25 50.38 -10.02
CA ASP A 17 -45.63 51.30 -8.97
C ASP A 17 -46.82 52.11 -9.49
N VAL A 18 -48.00 51.50 -9.42
CA VAL A 18 -49.28 52.12 -9.76
C VAL A 18 -49.51 53.39 -8.93
N ALA A 19 -48.78 53.56 -7.82
CA ALA A 19 -48.81 54.77 -7.00
C ALA A 19 -48.03 55.97 -7.58
N ASN A 20 -47.17 55.77 -8.59
CA ASN A 20 -46.40 56.85 -9.22
C ASN A 20 -46.80 57.16 -10.67
N SER A 21 -47.96 56.64 -11.11
CA SER A 21 -48.62 57.17 -12.30
C SER A 21 -49.17 58.58 -11.98
N PRO A 22 -48.95 59.59 -12.84
CA PRO A 22 -49.49 60.95 -12.66
C PRO A 22 -51.03 61.03 -12.72
N PHE A 23 -51.72 59.88 -12.76
CA PHE A 23 -53.17 59.75 -12.71
C PHE A 23 -53.72 59.51 -11.29
N GLY A 24 -52.88 59.38 -10.26
CA GLY A 24 -53.27 59.21 -8.86
C GLY A 24 -53.68 60.51 -8.14
N GLY A 25 -54.11 61.54 -8.87
CA GLY A 25 -54.71 62.73 -8.28
C GLY A 25 -56.08 62.39 -7.70
N ALA A 26 -56.29 62.74 -6.42
CA ALA A 26 -57.54 62.57 -5.69
C ALA A 26 -58.76 62.93 -6.54
N ALA A 27 -59.54 61.92 -6.92
CA ALA A 27 -60.79 62.12 -7.66
C ALA A 27 -61.95 62.28 -6.67
N GLU A 28 -62.57 63.45 -6.74
CA GLU A 28 -63.94 63.70 -6.35
C GLU A 28 -64.91 62.67 -6.97
N PRO A 29 -66.06 62.41 -6.33
CA PRO A 29 -67.06 61.52 -6.88
C PRO A 29 -67.79 62.18 -8.08
N SER A 30 -67.87 61.40 -9.17
CA SER A 30 -68.89 61.41 -10.24
C SER A 30 -68.81 62.42 -11.40
N THR A 31 -68.31 61.95 -12.56
CA THR A 31 -68.84 62.27 -13.91
C THR A 31 -68.74 61.04 -14.85
N PRO A 32 -69.76 60.73 -15.68
CA PRO A 32 -69.89 59.48 -16.44
C PRO A 32 -69.10 59.40 -17.77
N GLU A 33 -68.12 60.27 -18.03
CA GLU A 33 -67.30 60.24 -19.26
C GLU A 33 -66.05 59.33 -19.19
N THR A 34 -65.85 58.62 -18.09
CA THR A 34 -64.65 57.78 -17.86
C THR A 34 -64.61 56.48 -18.68
N SER A 35 -65.72 56.05 -19.28
CA SER A 35 -65.83 54.77 -19.99
C SER A 35 -65.07 54.70 -21.32
N THR A 36 -64.76 55.82 -21.98
CA THR A 36 -63.98 55.82 -23.24
C THR A 36 -62.48 55.63 -22.98
N SER A 37 -61.97 56.13 -21.85
CA SER A 37 -60.55 56.01 -21.48
C SER A 37 -60.13 54.58 -21.13
N SER A 38 -61.03 53.81 -20.50
CA SER A 38 -60.74 52.42 -20.11
C SER A 38 -60.65 51.49 -21.32
N LEU A 39 -61.48 51.71 -22.34
CA LEU A 39 -61.50 50.89 -23.54
C LEU A 39 -60.29 51.15 -24.44
N ALA A 40 -59.86 52.41 -24.58
CA ALA A 40 -58.61 52.76 -25.27
C ALA A 40 -57.38 52.11 -24.59
N TYR A 41 -57.33 52.14 -23.26
CA TYR A 41 -56.28 51.47 -22.49
C TYR A 41 -56.29 49.95 -22.71
N VAL A 42 -57.46 49.31 -22.59
CA VAL A 42 -57.61 47.87 -22.83
C VAL A 42 -57.18 47.49 -24.25
N ASN A 43 -57.59 48.25 -25.26
CA ASN A 43 -57.18 48.02 -26.65
C ASN A 43 -55.66 48.14 -26.84
N SER A 44 -55.01 49.13 -26.21
CA SER A 44 -53.55 49.25 -26.27
C SER A 44 -52.85 48.04 -25.64
N GLN A 45 -53.38 47.51 -24.53
CA GLN A 45 -52.82 46.36 -23.82
C GLN A 45 -53.03 45.05 -24.57
N ILE A 46 -54.22 44.83 -25.14
CA ILE A 46 -54.51 43.66 -25.99
C ILE A 46 -53.53 43.61 -27.17
N ILE A 47 -53.28 44.76 -27.82
CA ILE A 47 -52.36 44.84 -28.96
C ILE A 47 -50.91 44.63 -28.48
N ALA A 48 -50.49 45.27 -27.40
CA ALA A 48 -49.13 45.15 -26.86
C ALA A 48 -48.78 43.71 -26.43
N HIS A 49 -49.73 43.00 -25.82
CA HIS A 49 -49.56 41.60 -25.42
C HIS A 49 -49.83 40.60 -26.56
N GLY A 50 -50.23 41.09 -27.74
CA GLY A 50 -50.41 40.30 -28.97
C GLY A 50 -51.71 39.50 -29.05
N PHE A 51 -52.71 39.84 -28.25
CA PHE A 51 -54.02 39.18 -28.26
C PHE A 51 -54.88 39.56 -29.48
N ALA A 52 -54.72 40.78 -30.00
CA ALA A 52 -55.38 41.23 -31.22
C ALA A 52 -54.45 42.14 -32.02
N ARG A 53 -54.65 42.20 -33.34
CA ARG A 53 -53.90 43.10 -34.24
C ARG A 53 -54.57 44.45 -34.47
N ALA A 54 -55.86 44.57 -34.13
CA ALA A 54 -56.67 45.76 -34.30
C ALA A 54 -57.44 46.05 -33.00
N PRO A 55 -57.78 47.32 -32.72
CA PRO A 55 -58.57 47.68 -31.54
C PRO A 55 -59.96 47.04 -31.61
N LEU A 56 -60.46 46.53 -30.47
CA LEU A 56 -61.85 46.10 -30.38
C LEU A 56 -62.75 47.33 -30.36
N ASP A 57 -63.75 47.33 -31.24
CA ASP A 57 -64.87 48.26 -31.16
C ASP A 57 -66.02 47.58 -30.41
N LEU A 58 -66.50 48.23 -29.34
CA LEU A 58 -67.62 47.74 -28.51
C LEU A 58 -68.77 48.75 -28.49
N SER A 59 -68.77 49.73 -29.40
CA SER A 59 -69.80 50.80 -29.43
C SER A 59 -71.22 50.28 -29.66
N GLU A 60 -71.36 49.09 -30.25
CA GLU A 60 -72.65 48.45 -30.55
C GLU A 60 -73.22 47.63 -29.37
N LEU A 61 -72.42 47.36 -28.33
CA LEU A 61 -72.84 46.58 -27.17
C LEU A 61 -73.49 47.45 -26.08
N GLY A 62 -74.49 46.90 -25.39
CA GLY A 62 -75.06 47.54 -24.20
C GLY A 62 -73.99 47.73 -23.11
N ARG A 63 -74.10 48.80 -22.31
CA ARG A 63 -73.09 49.18 -21.30
C ARG A 63 -72.76 48.05 -20.30
N GLU A 64 -73.74 47.23 -19.93
CA GLU A 64 -73.52 46.07 -19.05
C GLU A 64 -72.69 44.97 -19.72
N GLU A 65 -72.96 44.67 -20.98
CA GLU A 65 -72.26 43.65 -21.76
C GLU A 65 -70.83 44.11 -22.06
N GLN A 66 -70.65 45.39 -22.41
CA GLN A 66 -69.35 46.02 -22.58
C GLN A 66 -68.49 45.88 -21.31
N ASN A 67 -69.07 46.14 -20.13
CA ASN A 67 -68.37 45.95 -18.85
C ASN A 67 -68.01 44.48 -18.58
N ARG A 68 -68.86 43.52 -18.95
CA ARG A 68 -68.55 42.08 -18.83
C ARG A 68 -67.40 41.68 -19.74
N VAL A 69 -67.39 42.15 -20.99
CA VAL A 69 -66.31 41.89 -21.96
C VAL A 69 -65.01 42.51 -21.46
N VAL A 70 -65.02 43.78 -21.05
CA VAL A 70 -63.83 44.47 -20.51
C VAL A 70 -63.28 43.73 -19.28
N LYS A 71 -64.14 43.28 -18.36
CA LYS A 71 -63.72 42.50 -17.18
C LYS A 71 -63.10 41.16 -17.57
N CYS A 72 -63.67 40.47 -18.56
CA CYS A 72 -63.11 39.22 -19.09
C CYS A 72 -61.73 39.45 -19.72
N VAL A 73 -61.60 40.48 -20.57
CA VAL A 73 -60.34 40.78 -21.25
C VAL A 73 -59.26 41.26 -20.28
N LEU A 74 -59.62 42.07 -19.27
CA LEU A 74 -58.71 42.43 -18.18
C LEU A 74 -58.26 41.18 -17.40
N GLY A 75 -59.16 40.22 -17.17
CA GLY A 75 -58.82 38.93 -16.56
C GLY A 75 -57.84 38.10 -17.40
N MET A 76 -58.03 38.06 -18.72
CA MET A 76 -57.10 37.40 -19.65
C MET A 76 -55.74 38.11 -19.70
N LEU A 77 -55.74 39.45 -19.68
CA LEU A 77 -54.52 40.27 -19.63
C LEU A 77 -53.75 40.05 -18.32
N SER A 78 -54.42 40.06 -17.16
CA SER A 78 -53.77 39.78 -15.89
C SER A 78 -53.17 38.37 -15.87
N GLN A 79 -53.92 37.39 -16.37
CA GLN A 79 -53.43 36.01 -16.46
C GLN A 79 -52.20 35.89 -17.38
N ARG A 80 -52.18 36.60 -18.52
CA ARG A 80 -51.03 36.64 -19.46
C ARG A 80 -49.80 37.28 -18.84
N VAL A 81 -49.97 38.35 -18.07
CA VAL A 81 -48.87 38.99 -17.35
C VAL A 81 -48.29 38.02 -16.33
N ASP A 82 -49.13 37.31 -15.57
CA ASP A 82 -48.69 36.27 -14.63
C ASP A 82 -47.96 35.12 -15.34
N ASP A 83 -48.46 34.68 -16.51
CA ASP A 83 -47.82 33.64 -17.33
C ASP A 83 -46.46 34.08 -17.86
N MET A 84 -46.33 35.32 -18.35
CA MET A 84 -45.04 35.88 -18.78
C MET A 84 -44.06 35.95 -17.61
N GLN A 85 -44.51 36.44 -16.45
CA GLN A 85 -43.66 36.51 -15.26
C GLN A 85 -43.20 35.12 -14.80
N ARG A 86 -44.10 34.11 -14.81
CA ARG A 86 -43.74 32.72 -14.54
C ARG A 86 -42.72 32.18 -15.55
N ALA A 87 -42.89 32.47 -16.83
CA ALA A 87 -41.94 32.05 -17.88
C ALA A 87 -40.56 32.70 -17.69
N GLU A 88 -40.51 33.98 -17.33
CA GLU A 88 -39.27 34.69 -17.01
C GLU A 88 -38.56 34.06 -15.80
N ASP A 89 -39.28 33.78 -14.72
CA ASP A 89 -38.76 33.12 -13.52
C ASP A 89 -38.19 31.72 -13.83
N LEU A 90 -38.91 30.92 -14.61
CA LEU A 90 -38.43 29.61 -15.07
C LEU A 90 -37.18 29.75 -15.94
N SER A 91 -37.14 30.72 -16.85
CA SER A 91 -35.97 30.97 -17.70
C SER A 91 -34.73 31.37 -16.89
N ALA A 92 -34.92 32.16 -15.82
CA ALA A 92 -33.85 32.59 -14.93
C ALA A 92 -33.34 31.42 -14.06
N ARG A 93 -34.25 30.56 -13.59
CA ARG A 93 -33.89 29.32 -12.88
C ARG A 93 -33.12 28.37 -13.79
N LEU A 94 -33.57 28.16 -15.02
CA LEU A 94 -32.90 27.32 -16.00
C LEU A 94 -31.47 27.80 -16.26
N ARG A 95 -31.27 29.11 -16.52
CA ARG A 95 -29.93 29.69 -16.68
C ARG A 95 -29.03 29.47 -15.45
N THR A 96 -29.59 29.58 -14.25
CA THR A 96 -28.85 29.37 -12.99
C THR A 96 -28.44 27.91 -12.83
N ILE A 97 -29.38 26.99 -13.03
CA ILE A 97 -29.16 25.54 -12.94
C ILE A 97 -28.15 25.09 -14.01
N SER A 98 -28.24 25.60 -15.23
CA SER A 98 -27.26 25.27 -16.29
C SER A 98 -25.84 25.70 -15.91
N TYR A 99 -25.68 26.91 -15.37
CA TYR A 99 -24.37 27.38 -14.89
C TYR A 99 -23.84 26.54 -13.73
N GLU A 100 -24.69 26.23 -12.74
CA GLU A 100 -24.30 25.38 -11.61
C GLU A 100 -23.93 23.96 -12.05
N HIS A 101 -24.68 23.38 -12.98
CA HIS A 101 -24.38 22.09 -13.57
C HIS A 101 -23.02 22.10 -14.29
N GLU A 102 -22.74 23.09 -15.14
CA GLU A 102 -21.43 23.21 -15.79
C GLU A 102 -20.29 23.40 -14.78
N ARG A 103 -20.51 24.23 -13.76
CA ARG A 103 -19.53 24.45 -12.68
C ARG A 103 -19.23 23.15 -11.92
N VAL A 104 -20.25 22.44 -11.46
CA VAL A 104 -20.10 21.16 -10.74
C VAL A 104 -19.50 20.09 -11.64
N SER A 105 -19.87 20.05 -12.91
CA SER A 105 -19.28 19.14 -13.90
C SER A 105 -17.79 19.42 -14.11
N ASN A 106 -17.38 20.70 -14.18
CA ASN A 106 -15.98 21.09 -14.26
C ASN A 106 -15.20 20.68 -13.00
N MET A 107 -15.76 20.91 -11.81
CA MET A 107 -15.15 20.46 -10.55
C MET A 107 -15.02 18.93 -10.49
N LEU A 108 -16.04 18.18 -10.93
CA LEU A 108 -15.99 16.73 -10.98
C LEU A 108 -14.89 16.23 -11.93
N ARG A 109 -14.73 16.85 -13.11
CA ARG A 109 -13.65 16.49 -14.05
C ARG A 109 -12.27 16.80 -13.47
N ALA A 110 -12.11 17.93 -12.78
CA ALA A 110 -10.87 18.28 -12.10
C ALA A 110 -10.51 17.25 -11.01
N ALA A 111 -11.47 16.94 -10.12
CA ALA A 111 -11.28 15.94 -9.07
C ALA A 111 -10.95 14.55 -9.65
N LYS A 112 -11.59 14.13 -10.75
CA LYS A 112 -11.24 12.87 -11.44
C LYS A 112 -9.81 12.88 -11.96
N ASN A 113 -9.34 13.98 -12.52
CA ASN A 113 -7.96 14.09 -13.02
C ASN A 113 -6.94 14.05 -11.88
N GLU A 114 -7.24 14.69 -10.74
CA GLU A 114 -6.40 14.63 -9.53
C GLU A 114 -6.30 13.20 -8.98
N VAL A 115 -7.42 12.48 -8.91
CA VAL A 115 -7.42 11.06 -8.49
C VAL A 115 -6.58 10.20 -9.43
N LEU A 116 -6.76 10.34 -10.75
CA LEU A 116 -5.95 9.60 -11.73
C LEU A 116 -4.46 9.95 -11.64
N GLN A 117 -4.12 11.19 -11.30
CA GLN A 117 -2.73 11.58 -11.07
C GLN A 117 -2.17 10.95 -9.79
N ALA A 118 -2.93 11.00 -8.69
CA ALA A 118 -2.55 10.39 -7.42
C ALA A 118 -2.36 8.86 -7.57
N GLU A 119 -3.21 8.18 -8.36
CA GLU A 119 -3.06 6.75 -8.67
C GLU A 119 -1.73 6.46 -9.40
N ARG A 120 -1.37 7.26 -10.41
CA ARG A 120 -0.08 7.11 -11.12
C ARG A 120 1.11 7.34 -10.19
N GLU A 121 1.02 8.32 -9.30
CA GLU A 121 2.05 8.61 -8.31
C GLU A 121 2.18 7.47 -7.29
N ALA A 122 1.06 6.88 -6.86
CA ALA A 122 1.04 5.70 -5.98
C ALA A 122 1.66 4.47 -6.66
N GLU A 123 1.38 4.22 -7.94
CA GLU A 123 2.02 3.15 -8.71
C GLU A 123 3.53 3.37 -8.88
N ALA A 124 3.96 4.62 -9.14
CA ALA A 124 5.36 4.98 -9.19
C ALA A 124 6.05 4.80 -7.82
N ALA A 125 5.39 5.13 -6.71
CA ALA A 125 5.92 4.88 -5.36
C ALA A 125 6.01 3.38 -5.07
N LYS A 126 5.00 2.59 -5.46
CA LYS A 126 4.99 1.12 -5.30
C LYS A 126 6.12 0.44 -6.08
N THR A 127 6.39 0.88 -7.31
CA THR A 127 7.52 0.35 -8.11
C THR A 127 8.87 0.68 -7.47
N LYS A 128 9.06 1.89 -6.94
CA LYS A 128 10.25 2.28 -6.17
C LYS A 128 10.42 1.44 -4.90
N ALA A 129 9.34 1.25 -4.13
CA ALA A 129 9.37 0.42 -2.92
C ALA A 129 9.77 -1.04 -3.23
N ASN A 130 9.24 -1.60 -4.32
CA ASN A 130 9.61 -2.95 -4.77
C ASN A 130 11.07 -3.05 -5.22
N ALA A 131 11.64 -1.99 -5.82
CA ALA A 131 13.06 -1.94 -6.18
C ALA A 131 13.95 -1.91 -4.93
N LEU A 132 13.64 -1.02 -3.98
CA LEU A 132 14.37 -0.94 -2.70
C LEU A 132 14.28 -2.23 -1.89
N ALA A 133 13.13 -2.91 -1.90
CA ALA A 133 12.98 -4.21 -1.26
C ALA A 133 13.93 -5.26 -1.88
N LYS A 134 14.07 -5.29 -3.21
CA LYS A 134 15.03 -6.18 -3.89
C LYS A 134 16.47 -5.83 -3.52
N ASP A 135 16.80 -4.54 -3.51
CA ASP A 135 18.14 -4.08 -3.14
C ASP A 135 18.49 -4.50 -1.70
N ILE A 136 17.58 -4.31 -0.75
CA ILE A 136 17.73 -4.77 0.65
C ILE A 136 17.95 -6.29 0.71
N THR A 137 17.15 -7.08 0.00
CA THR A 137 17.35 -8.55 0.00
C THR A 137 18.70 -8.93 -0.59
N SER A 138 19.15 -8.26 -1.65
CA SER A 138 20.48 -8.49 -2.25
C SER A 138 21.61 -8.13 -1.27
N ALA A 139 21.52 -6.98 -0.59
CA ALA A 139 22.46 -6.55 0.42
C ALA A 139 22.50 -7.55 1.59
N GLN A 140 21.34 -8.01 2.06
CA GLN A 140 21.24 -9.01 3.13
C GLN A 140 21.90 -10.35 2.74
N THR A 141 21.73 -10.81 1.50
CA THR A 141 22.42 -12.02 1.02
C THR A 141 23.94 -11.84 0.95
N SER A 142 24.43 -10.67 0.53
CA SER A 142 25.87 -10.37 0.55
C SER A 142 26.44 -10.32 1.96
N HIS A 143 25.71 -9.70 2.90
CA HIS A 143 26.11 -9.64 4.31
C HIS A 143 26.19 -11.04 4.94
N ASN A 144 25.20 -11.90 4.68
CA ASN A 144 25.22 -13.28 5.18
C ASN A 144 26.40 -14.07 4.60
N ARG A 145 26.76 -13.83 3.34
CA ARG A 145 27.94 -14.43 2.71
C ARG A 145 29.23 -13.95 3.36
N THR A 146 29.39 -12.65 3.59
CA THR A 146 30.59 -12.11 4.26
C THR A 146 30.67 -12.57 5.72
N ALA A 147 29.55 -12.68 6.42
CA ALA A 147 29.50 -13.22 7.79
C ALA A 147 29.93 -14.70 7.83
N ALA A 148 29.49 -15.51 6.87
CA ALA A 148 29.92 -16.91 6.74
C ALA A 148 31.44 -17.02 6.44
N GLN A 149 31.96 -16.16 5.56
CA GLN A 149 33.41 -16.10 5.27
C GLN A 149 34.20 -15.68 6.52
N LEU A 150 33.73 -14.67 7.26
CA LEU A 150 34.35 -14.25 8.51
C LEU A 150 34.41 -15.43 9.50
N ALA A 151 33.31 -16.14 9.72
CA ALA A 151 33.26 -17.32 10.59
C ALA A 151 34.21 -18.45 10.12
N GLN A 152 34.32 -18.66 8.81
CA GLN A 152 35.27 -19.62 8.25
C GLN A 152 36.73 -19.21 8.51
N THR A 153 37.07 -17.93 8.31
CA THR A 153 38.43 -17.42 8.54
C THR A 153 38.81 -17.41 10.02
N THR A 154 37.88 -17.11 10.93
CA THR A 154 38.14 -17.19 12.38
C THR A 154 38.37 -18.63 12.82
N SER A 155 37.57 -19.58 12.31
CA SER A 155 37.77 -21.01 12.53
C SER A 155 39.12 -21.50 11.98
N ALA A 156 39.48 -21.11 10.75
CA ALA A 156 40.77 -21.44 10.14
C ALA A 156 41.95 -20.89 10.96
N ASN A 157 41.86 -19.64 11.43
CA ASN A 157 42.87 -19.05 12.31
C ASN A 157 42.99 -19.77 13.66
N ALA A 158 41.89 -20.23 14.25
CA ALA A 158 41.92 -21.03 15.47
C ALA A 158 42.60 -22.38 15.25
N ALA A 159 42.31 -23.04 14.12
CA ALA A 159 42.95 -24.30 13.73
C ALA A 159 44.46 -24.13 13.49
N LEU A 160 44.89 -23.06 12.82
CA LEU A 160 46.33 -22.75 12.63
C LEU A 160 47.05 -22.52 13.95
N ARG A 161 46.44 -21.79 14.90
CA ARG A 161 47.00 -21.62 16.24
C ARG A 161 47.14 -22.95 16.96
N ALA A 162 46.12 -23.80 16.93
CA ALA A 162 46.17 -25.13 17.53
C ALA A 162 47.25 -26.03 16.90
N ALA A 163 47.37 -26.01 15.57
CA ALA A 163 48.40 -26.75 14.84
C ALA A 163 49.81 -26.26 15.21
N SER A 164 50.04 -24.95 15.21
CA SER A 164 51.33 -24.37 15.60
C SER A 164 51.72 -24.71 17.05
N ALA A 165 50.76 -24.74 17.98
CA ALA A 165 50.98 -25.14 19.36
C ALA A 165 51.32 -26.64 19.49
N ALA A 166 50.76 -27.50 18.63
CA ALA A 166 51.10 -28.92 18.58
C ALA A 166 52.50 -29.14 18.02
N ASP A 167 52.88 -28.44 16.96
CA ASP A 167 54.21 -28.50 16.36
C ASP A 167 55.30 -28.02 17.33
N LEU A 168 55.04 -26.95 18.09
CA LEU A 168 55.93 -26.48 19.15
C LEU A 168 56.15 -27.56 20.22
N ARG A 169 55.08 -28.20 20.73
CA ARG A 169 55.21 -29.30 21.70
C ARG A 169 55.98 -30.50 21.14
N LYS A 170 55.78 -30.83 19.86
CA LYS A 170 56.51 -31.91 19.19
C LYS A 170 58.00 -31.58 19.10
N ARG A 171 58.35 -30.34 18.71
CA ARG A 171 59.73 -29.84 18.70
C ARG A 171 60.36 -29.86 20.09
N GLU A 172 59.63 -29.45 21.12
CA GLU A 172 60.10 -29.51 22.52
C GLU A 172 60.39 -30.95 22.98
N GLN A 173 59.53 -31.91 22.62
CA GLN A 173 59.75 -33.33 22.90
C GLN A 173 60.97 -33.89 22.17
N ASP A 174 61.16 -33.55 20.89
CA ASP A 174 62.33 -33.99 20.12
C ASP A 174 63.63 -33.40 20.69
N VAL A 175 63.60 -32.13 21.11
CA VAL A 175 64.72 -31.49 21.84
C VAL A 175 64.99 -32.20 23.17
N ALA A 176 63.97 -32.57 23.94
CA ALA A 176 64.14 -33.32 25.18
C ALA A 176 64.79 -34.69 24.96
N ARG A 177 64.35 -35.45 23.94
CA ARG A 177 64.95 -36.74 23.55
C ARG A 177 66.40 -36.59 23.10
N LEU A 178 66.73 -35.55 22.34
CA LEU A 178 68.10 -35.26 21.95
C LEU A 178 68.96 -34.95 23.19
N LYS A 179 68.47 -34.12 24.11
CA LYS A 179 69.16 -33.85 25.38
C LYS A 179 69.43 -35.12 26.19
N GLU A 180 68.46 -36.02 26.30
CA GLU A 180 68.66 -37.31 26.97
C GLU A 180 69.73 -38.17 26.29
N ARG A 181 69.75 -38.23 24.94
CA ARG A 181 70.79 -38.96 24.19
C ARG A 181 72.16 -38.35 24.38
N TRP A 182 72.27 -37.03 24.32
CA TRP A 182 73.51 -36.29 24.59
C TRP A 182 73.98 -36.51 26.03
N GLN A 183 73.08 -36.54 27.00
CA GLN A 183 73.42 -36.82 28.39
C GLN A 183 73.89 -38.26 28.60
N LYS A 184 73.30 -39.24 27.89
CA LYS A 184 73.79 -40.63 27.88
C LYS A 184 75.19 -40.74 27.28
N LEU A 185 75.42 -40.14 26.11
CA LEU A 185 76.73 -40.10 25.45
C LEU A 185 77.79 -39.42 26.34
N ALA A 186 77.46 -38.27 26.93
CA ALA A 186 78.34 -37.58 27.86
C ALA A 186 78.64 -38.44 29.10
N GLY A 187 77.65 -39.16 29.63
CA GLY A 187 77.82 -40.10 30.73
C GLY A 187 78.68 -41.32 30.37
N GLU A 188 78.56 -41.85 29.15
CA GLU A 188 79.41 -42.93 28.63
C GLU A 188 80.84 -42.45 28.42
N GLN A 189 81.04 -41.26 27.86
CA GLN A 189 82.35 -40.64 27.69
C GLN A 189 83.02 -40.35 29.03
N ALA A 190 82.26 -39.89 30.03
CA ALA A 190 82.76 -39.71 31.40
C ALA A 190 83.20 -41.04 32.05
N LYS A 191 82.55 -42.16 31.71
CA LYS A 191 82.94 -43.50 32.17
C LYS A 191 84.16 -44.04 31.41
N LEU A 192 84.25 -43.77 30.10
CA LEU A 192 85.35 -44.18 29.22
C LEU A 192 86.63 -43.36 29.38
N GLY A 193 86.57 -42.18 30.02
CA GLY A 193 87.73 -41.34 30.34
C GLY A 193 88.78 -41.97 31.29
N THR A 194 88.64 -43.25 31.66
CA THR A 194 89.54 -43.95 32.60
C THR A 194 90.25 -45.17 32.02
N VAL A 195 90.09 -45.49 30.72
CA VAL A 195 90.81 -46.62 30.08
C VAL A 195 91.57 -46.12 28.86
N GLY A 196 92.89 -46.09 28.96
CA GLY A 196 93.80 -45.81 27.85
C GLY A 196 93.69 -46.87 26.76
N ALA A 197 93.46 -46.42 25.53
CA ALA A 197 93.36 -47.29 24.35
C ALA A 197 94.75 -47.83 23.95
N GLY A 198 94.98 -49.12 24.19
CA GLY A 198 96.08 -49.89 23.62
C GLY A 198 95.70 -50.43 22.23
N TRP A 199 96.63 -50.30 21.28
CA TRP A 199 96.50 -50.76 19.89
C TRP A 199 97.25 -52.08 19.69
N GLY A 200 96.66 -53.03 18.96
CA GLY A 200 97.27 -54.27 18.46
C GLY A 200 96.21 -55.35 18.27
N GLU A 201 96.25 -56.31 17.35
CA GLU A 201 97.12 -56.67 16.22
C GLU A 201 96.28 -57.76 15.51
N GLY A 202 96.03 -57.65 14.20
CA GLY A 202 95.18 -58.64 13.50
C GLY A 202 95.23 -58.43 11.99
N GLU A 203 95.73 -59.41 11.25
CA GLU A 203 95.95 -59.33 9.81
C GLU A 203 94.62 -59.38 9.01
N GLU A 204 93.58 -60.05 9.53
CA GLU A 204 92.19 -59.94 9.03
C GLU A 204 91.56 -58.59 9.40
N ALA A 205 92.02 -57.98 10.52
CA ALA A 205 91.70 -56.60 10.87
C ALA A 205 92.51 -55.58 10.06
N ALA A 206 93.64 -55.96 9.45
CA ALA A 206 94.39 -55.11 8.51
C ALA A 206 93.71 -55.11 7.13
N GLU A 207 93.17 -56.25 6.69
CA GLU A 207 92.34 -56.32 5.48
C GLU A 207 90.98 -55.64 5.67
N GLY A 208 90.37 -55.81 6.85
CA GLY A 208 89.23 -55.02 7.32
C GLY A 208 89.56 -53.53 7.40
N ALA A 209 90.70 -53.14 7.98
CA ALA A 209 91.15 -51.75 8.04
C ALA A 209 91.49 -51.17 6.68
N MET A 210 91.93 -51.97 5.69
CA MET A 210 92.10 -51.52 4.32
C MET A 210 90.74 -51.32 3.63
N ARG A 211 89.77 -52.22 3.82
CA ARG A 211 88.39 -51.98 3.33
C ARG A 211 87.75 -50.79 4.01
N ASP A 212 87.89 -50.65 5.32
CA ASP A 212 87.40 -49.51 6.10
C ASP A 212 88.14 -48.23 5.71
N ALA A 213 89.44 -48.28 5.36
CA ALA A 213 90.18 -47.13 4.86
C ALA A 213 89.78 -46.74 3.43
N ILE A 214 89.47 -47.72 2.57
CA ILE A 214 88.93 -47.46 1.22
C ILE A 214 87.52 -46.88 1.34
N GLU A 215 86.67 -47.47 2.17
CA GLU A 215 85.31 -46.98 2.42
C GLU A 215 85.33 -45.61 3.13
N ALA A 216 86.27 -45.38 4.05
CA ALA A 216 86.50 -44.07 4.65
C ALA A 216 87.00 -43.07 3.62
N ARG A 217 87.84 -43.48 2.67
CA ARG A 217 88.30 -42.62 1.57
C ARG A 217 87.17 -42.27 0.60
N GLU A 218 86.30 -43.23 0.28
CA GLU A 218 85.10 -43.00 -0.53
C GLU A 218 84.11 -42.07 0.19
N ARG A 219 83.81 -42.33 1.47
CA ARG A 219 83.00 -41.43 2.30
C ARG A 219 83.62 -40.03 2.41
N LEU A 220 84.93 -39.93 2.56
CA LEU A 220 85.63 -38.63 2.57
C LEU A 220 85.58 -37.94 1.20
N ALA A 221 85.56 -38.69 0.10
CA ALA A 221 85.37 -38.13 -1.23
C ALA A 221 83.94 -37.60 -1.40
N GLU A 222 82.93 -38.39 -1.00
CA GLU A 222 81.51 -37.98 -1.00
C GLU A 222 81.28 -36.74 -0.13
N VAL A 223 81.78 -36.73 1.11
CA VAL A 223 81.68 -35.57 2.01
C VAL A 223 82.44 -34.36 1.46
N ASN A 224 83.56 -34.56 0.77
CA ASN A 224 84.26 -33.45 0.10
C ASN A 224 83.45 -32.89 -1.07
N ASP A 225 82.75 -33.73 -1.84
CA ASP A 225 81.89 -33.29 -2.94
C ASP A 225 80.63 -32.58 -2.42
N GLU A 226 80.00 -33.09 -1.35
CA GLU A 226 78.91 -32.40 -0.66
C GLU A 226 79.37 -31.04 -0.09
N PHE A 227 80.56 -30.99 0.51
CA PHE A 227 81.14 -29.75 1.02
C PHE A 227 81.41 -28.75 -0.11
N ARG A 228 81.93 -29.21 -1.25
CA ARG A 228 82.11 -28.38 -2.47
C ARG A 228 80.77 -27.83 -2.96
N GLU A 229 79.72 -28.65 -2.97
CA GLU A 229 78.38 -28.24 -3.38
C GLU A 229 77.79 -27.18 -2.43
N VAL A 230 77.91 -27.39 -1.12
CA VAL A 230 77.46 -26.43 -0.09
C VAL A 230 78.21 -25.12 -0.21
N LEU A 231 79.53 -25.15 -0.41
CA LEU A 231 80.34 -23.95 -0.62
C LEU A 231 79.90 -23.19 -1.87
N VAL A 232 79.68 -23.86 -2.99
CA VAL A 232 79.20 -23.21 -4.23
C VAL A 232 77.80 -22.61 -4.02
N LYS A 233 76.89 -23.33 -3.37
CA LYS A 233 75.56 -22.80 -3.02
C LYS A 233 75.67 -21.55 -2.14
N LEU A 234 76.56 -21.57 -1.15
CA LEU A 234 76.76 -20.46 -0.24
C LEU A 234 77.38 -19.24 -0.94
N VAL A 235 78.40 -19.45 -1.79
CA VAL A 235 78.99 -18.39 -2.61
C VAL A 235 77.94 -17.79 -3.56
N ASN A 236 77.07 -18.61 -4.14
CA ASN A 236 75.97 -18.12 -4.99
C ASN A 236 74.96 -17.29 -4.19
N VAL A 237 74.54 -17.73 -3.00
CA VAL A 237 73.61 -16.99 -2.12
C VAL A 237 74.22 -15.66 -1.67
N VAL A 238 75.50 -15.66 -1.27
CA VAL A 238 76.21 -14.42 -0.90
C VAL A 238 76.36 -13.51 -2.12
N GLY A 239 76.64 -14.07 -3.29
CA GLY A 239 76.71 -13.35 -4.55
C GLY A 239 75.38 -12.72 -4.98
N ASP A 240 74.27 -13.44 -4.80
CA ASP A 240 72.91 -12.93 -5.05
C ASP A 240 72.59 -11.78 -4.08
N GLY A 241 72.90 -11.92 -2.80
CA GLY A 241 72.72 -10.85 -1.81
C GLY A 241 73.59 -9.61 -2.08
N LEU A 242 74.79 -9.80 -2.66
CA LEU A 242 75.66 -8.69 -3.10
C LEU A 242 75.13 -8.00 -4.37
N ARG A 243 74.55 -8.76 -5.30
CA ARG A 243 73.88 -8.23 -6.51
C ARG A 243 72.60 -7.46 -6.17
N GLU A 244 71.79 -7.97 -5.26
CA GLU A 244 70.55 -7.31 -4.80
C GLU A 244 70.84 -5.97 -4.12
N LYS A 245 72.02 -5.82 -3.50
CA LYS A 245 72.47 -4.58 -2.87
C LYS A 245 73.21 -3.61 -3.83
N GLU A 246 73.20 -3.89 -5.14
CA GLU A 246 73.80 -3.05 -6.20
C GLU A 246 75.24 -2.61 -5.92
N VAL A 247 76.08 -3.47 -5.32
CA VAL A 247 77.49 -3.11 -5.07
C VAL A 247 78.27 -3.17 -6.40
N PRO A 248 78.77 -2.05 -6.95
CA PRO A 248 79.47 -2.07 -8.23
C PRO A 248 80.85 -2.75 -8.12
N ASN A 249 81.26 -3.46 -9.18
CA ASN A 249 82.59 -4.09 -9.37
C ASN A 249 82.95 -5.36 -8.56
N ILE A 250 81.99 -6.16 -8.10
CA ILE A 250 82.33 -7.44 -7.44
C ILE A 250 82.57 -8.53 -8.49
N LYS A 251 83.84 -8.91 -8.67
CA LYS A 251 84.23 -10.09 -9.46
C LYS A 251 83.94 -11.35 -8.64
N LEU A 252 82.83 -12.01 -8.94
CA LEU A 252 82.49 -13.30 -8.33
C LEU A 252 83.50 -14.37 -8.78
N PRO A 253 84.13 -15.12 -7.85
CA PRO A 253 85.03 -16.21 -8.21
C PRO A 253 84.23 -17.32 -8.91
N THR A 254 84.73 -17.79 -10.06
CA THR A 254 84.17 -18.94 -10.77
C THR A 254 84.30 -20.19 -9.90
N PRO A 255 83.35 -21.16 -9.94
CA PRO A 255 83.41 -22.38 -9.13
C PRO A 255 84.73 -23.15 -9.23
N ALA A 256 85.39 -23.14 -10.39
CA ALA A 256 86.71 -23.74 -10.57
C ALA A 256 87.82 -22.99 -9.80
N ALA A 257 87.74 -21.66 -9.72
CA ALA A 257 88.74 -20.84 -9.04
C ALA A 257 88.71 -21.00 -7.50
N LEU A 258 87.57 -21.42 -6.92
CA LEU A 258 87.44 -21.67 -5.48
C LEU A 258 88.31 -22.82 -4.97
N PHE A 259 88.55 -23.84 -5.82
CA PHE A 259 89.25 -25.06 -5.43
C PHE A 259 90.60 -25.24 -6.12
N THR A 260 91.04 -24.26 -6.91
CA THR A 260 92.38 -24.28 -7.51
C THR A 260 93.35 -23.56 -6.57
N PRO A 261 94.41 -24.22 -6.07
CA PRO A 261 95.44 -23.55 -5.29
C PRO A 261 96.06 -22.42 -6.13
N PRO A 262 96.26 -21.21 -5.59
CA PRO A 262 97.10 -20.23 -6.26
C PRO A 262 98.51 -20.84 -6.40
N ALA A 263 99.17 -20.62 -7.54
CA ALA A 263 100.46 -21.23 -7.87
C ALA A 263 101.64 -20.78 -6.98
N ILE A 264 101.37 -20.19 -5.81
CA ILE A 264 102.33 -19.58 -4.90
C ILE A 264 102.22 -20.31 -3.55
N GLU A 265 103.12 -21.27 -3.37
CA GLU A 265 103.79 -21.87 -2.18
C GLU A 265 103.19 -21.80 -0.75
N ASP A 266 101.91 -21.48 -0.54
CA ASP A 266 101.27 -21.69 0.77
C ASP A 266 100.72 -23.11 0.85
N ASP A 267 101.27 -23.94 1.75
CA ASP A 267 100.82 -25.32 2.09
C ASP A 267 99.37 -25.42 2.62
N ALA A 268 98.59 -24.33 2.56
CA ALA A 268 97.18 -24.30 2.89
C ALA A 268 96.37 -24.92 1.73
N GLY A 269 95.98 -26.18 1.88
CA GLY A 269 95.23 -26.92 0.86
C GLY A 269 93.94 -26.24 0.35
N PRO A 270 93.36 -26.71 -0.78
CA PRO A 270 92.26 -26.08 -1.52
C PRO A 270 91.05 -25.65 -0.67
N ALA A 271 90.72 -26.38 0.38
CA ALA A 271 89.58 -26.10 1.26
C ALA A 271 89.76 -24.80 2.08
N LEU A 272 90.99 -24.49 2.50
CA LEU A 272 91.29 -23.27 3.24
C LEU A 272 91.17 -22.03 2.35
N ASN A 273 91.52 -22.15 1.07
CA ASN A 273 91.34 -21.07 0.09
C ASN A 273 89.85 -20.77 -0.15
N ALA A 274 89.03 -21.81 -0.33
CA ALA A 274 87.57 -21.66 -0.45
C ALA A 274 86.94 -21.01 0.80
N TYR A 275 87.44 -21.35 1.99
CA TYR A 275 86.97 -20.73 3.23
C TYR A 275 87.37 -19.26 3.35
N ARG A 276 88.62 -18.89 3.01
CA ARG A 276 89.08 -17.49 3.02
C ARG A 276 88.28 -16.62 2.05
N THR A 277 88.10 -17.09 0.81
CA THR A 277 87.31 -16.38 -0.21
C THR A 277 85.85 -16.21 0.20
N LEU A 278 85.23 -17.23 0.80
CA LEU A 278 83.88 -17.12 1.34
C LEU A 278 83.80 -16.12 2.50
N ARG A 279 84.76 -16.16 3.43
CA ARG A 279 84.82 -15.24 4.56
C ARG A 279 84.91 -13.79 4.09
N ASP A 280 85.73 -13.52 3.07
CA ASP A 280 85.87 -12.18 2.51
C ASP A 280 84.58 -11.72 1.82
N LEU A 281 83.89 -12.59 1.09
CA LEU A 281 82.58 -12.29 0.50
C LEU A 281 81.51 -12.01 1.56
N ILE A 282 81.50 -12.77 2.66
CA ILE A 282 80.59 -12.53 3.79
C ILE A 282 80.93 -11.20 4.48
N GLN A 283 82.21 -10.89 4.67
CA GLN A 283 82.67 -9.62 5.24
C GLN A 283 82.28 -8.43 4.34
N GLN A 284 82.35 -8.60 3.02
CA GLN A 284 81.86 -7.63 2.04
C GLN A 284 80.34 -7.47 2.08
N LEU A 285 79.57 -8.57 2.19
CA LEU A 285 78.11 -8.52 2.31
C LEU A 285 77.68 -7.88 3.64
N ALA A 286 78.41 -8.12 4.72
CA ALA A 286 78.17 -7.53 6.04
C ALA A 286 78.49 -6.02 6.04
N SER A 287 79.60 -5.60 5.42
CA SER A 287 79.93 -4.18 5.27
C SER A 287 78.97 -3.45 4.31
N ALA A 288 78.54 -4.09 3.23
CA ALA A 288 77.47 -3.57 2.36
C ALA A 288 76.08 -3.58 3.03
N GLY A 289 75.83 -4.49 3.97
CA GLY A 289 74.62 -4.49 4.82
C GLY A 289 74.65 -3.46 5.95
N SER A 290 75.84 -3.03 6.36
CA SER A 290 76.05 -2.06 7.45
C SER A 290 75.84 -0.61 7.02
N THR A 291 75.47 -0.33 5.77
CA THR A 291 74.90 0.97 5.37
C THR A 291 73.44 1.09 5.82
N HIS A 292 73.15 0.72 7.07
CA HIS A 292 71.91 1.08 7.74
C HIS A 292 72.04 2.56 8.12
N SER A 293 71.80 3.44 7.14
CA SER A 293 71.60 4.85 7.42
C SER A 293 70.30 4.95 8.24
N PRO A 294 70.34 5.51 9.47
CA PRO A 294 69.14 5.71 10.29
C PRO A 294 68.06 6.51 9.54
N ASP A 295 68.46 7.31 8.54
CA ASP A 295 67.57 8.11 7.71
C ASP A 295 66.62 7.25 6.87
N LYS A 296 67.04 6.07 6.40
CA LYS A 296 66.16 5.16 5.64
C LYS A 296 65.12 4.47 6.53
N GLU A 297 65.47 4.15 7.77
CA GLU A 297 64.53 3.57 8.74
C GLU A 297 63.52 4.63 9.23
N ILE A 298 63.97 5.87 9.43
CA ILE A 298 63.11 7.01 9.74
C ILE A 298 62.16 7.28 8.57
N ALA A 299 62.65 7.30 7.33
CA ALA A 299 61.81 7.48 6.13
C ALA A 299 60.79 6.35 5.94
N ALA A 300 61.15 5.09 6.25
CA ALA A 300 60.22 3.97 6.20
C ALA A 300 59.12 4.09 7.26
N ARG A 301 59.47 4.49 8.49
CA ARG A 301 58.49 4.74 9.57
C ARG A 301 57.59 5.94 9.27
N GLU A 302 58.12 7.00 8.64
CA GLU A 302 57.33 8.16 8.21
C GLU A 302 56.38 7.79 7.07
N ALA A 303 56.82 6.97 6.10
CA ALA A 303 55.95 6.46 5.04
C ALA A 303 54.84 5.56 5.60
N GLU A 304 55.11 4.76 6.63
CA GLU A 304 54.10 3.96 7.31
C GLU A 304 53.10 4.84 8.09
N ARG A 305 53.58 5.86 8.81
CA ARG A 305 52.71 6.86 9.46
C ARG A 305 51.84 7.61 8.46
N ALA A 306 52.39 8.01 7.31
CA ALA A 306 51.63 8.68 6.26
C ALA A 306 50.54 7.78 5.66
N LYS A 307 50.78 6.47 5.54
CA LYS A 307 49.75 5.50 5.14
C LYS A 307 48.68 5.35 6.23
N ALA A 308 49.08 5.24 7.49
CA ALA A 308 48.14 5.15 8.62
C ALA A 308 47.26 6.41 8.74
N GLU A 309 47.81 7.60 8.49
CA GLU A 309 47.05 8.85 8.45
C GLU A 309 46.06 8.89 7.28
N LYS A 310 46.45 8.43 6.08
CA LYS A 310 45.51 8.30 4.95
C LYS A 310 44.36 7.36 5.27
N HIS A 311 44.64 6.19 5.84
CA HIS A 311 43.60 5.26 6.28
C HIS A 311 42.70 5.88 7.35
N ARG A 312 43.25 6.68 8.28
CA ARG A 312 42.44 7.41 9.27
C ARG A 312 41.53 8.45 8.63
N LEU A 313 42.00 9.17 7.61
CA LEU A 313 41.17 10.14 6.87
C LEU A 313 40.07 9.44 6.08
N GLU A 314 40.37 8.31 5.43
CA GLU A 314 39.37 7.49 4.74
C GLU A 314 38.31 6.96 5.71
N ILE A 315 38.71 6.47 6.89
CA ILE A 315 37.76 6.03 7.93
C ILE A 315 36.84 7.18 8.34
N ARG A 316 37.38 8.39 8.59
CA ARG A 316 36.56 9.57 8.91
C ARG A 316 35.60 9.94 7.79
N GLU A 317 36.03 9.88 6.54
CA GLU A 317 35.15 10.15 5.40
C GLU A 317 34.00 9.14 5.30
N TRP A 318 34.27 7.87 5.62
CA TRP A 318 33.23 6.85 5.69
C TRP A 318 32.30 7.04 6.90
N GLU A 319 32.83 7.44 8.05
CA GLU A 319 32.03 7.80 9.24
C GLU A 319 31.08 8.96 8.93
N ASP A 320 31.56 10.03 8.28
CA ASP A 320 30.73 11.18 7.86
C ASP A 320 29.62 10.78 6.87
N LYS A 321 29.92 9.86 5.94
CA LYS A 321 28.94 9.31 5.00
C LYS A 321 27.88 8.47 5.71
N VAL A 322 28.28 7.65 6.67
CA VAL A 322 27.34 6.86 7.49
C VAL A 322 26.42 7.79 8.28
N GLU A 323 26.99 8.79 8.96
CA GLU A 323 26.20 9.76 9.73
C GLU A 323 25.22 10.55 8.84
N LYS A 324 25.63 10.90 7.62
CA LYS A 324 24.74 11.54 6.64
C LYS A 324 23.58 10.64 6.23
N VAL A 325 23.85 9.36 5.94
CA VAL A 325 22.81 8.39 5.60
C VAL A 325 21.87 8.15 6.80
N GLU A 326 22.40 8.08 8.02
CA GLU A 326 21.59 7.94 9.23
C GLU A 326 20.65 9.14 9.44
N ARG A 327 21.15 10.37 9.22
CA ARG A 327 20.32 11.59 9.24
C ARG A 327 19.23 11.56 8.17
N GLU A 328 19.53 11.10 6.96
CA GLU A 328 18.53 10.96 5.89
C GLU A 328 17.48 9.88 6.22
N VAL A 329 17.89 8.75 6.80
CA VAL A 329 16.98 7.70 7.28
C VAL A 329 16.08 8.22 8.40
N ALA A 330 16.62 8.98 9.36
CA ALA A 330 15.84 9.59 10.42
C ALA A 330 14.80 10.58 9.86
N ARG A 331 15.20 11.41 8.88
CA ARG A 331 14.29 12.32 8.16
C ARG A 331 13.17 11.56 7.45
N LEU A 332 13.50 10.53 6.67
CA LEU A 332 12.51 9.72 5.93
C LEU A 332 11.57 8.96 6.88
N LYS A 333 12.06 8.45 8.02
CA LYS A 333 11.21 7.85 9.06
C LYS A 333 10.24 8.87 9.66
N GLY A 334 10.69 10.10 9.89
CA GLY A 334 9.83 11.20 10.34
C GLY A 334 8.74 11.56 9.32
N GLU A 335 9.10 11.64 8.04
CA GLU A 335 8.14 11.87 6.95
C GLU A 335 7.12 10.73 6.80
N LEU A 336 7.57 9.48 6.95
CA LEU A 336 6.69 8.31 6.94
C LEU A 336 5.70 8.32 8.12
N ALA A 337 6.17 8.68 9.32
CA ALA A 337 5.31 8.82 10.50
C ALA A 337 4.26 9.92 10.29
N ALA A 338 4.67 11.10 9.82
CA ALA A 338 3.75 12.20 9.52
C ALA A 338 2.72 11.85 8.43
N SER A 339 3.13 11.09 7.40
CA SER A 339 2.20 10.60 6.39
C SER A 339 1.22 9.57 6.95
N ASN A 340 1.65 8.71 7.88
CA ASN A 340 0.76 7.74 8.53
C ASN A 340 -0.27 8.44 9.43
N ASP A 341 0.15 9.45 10.20
CA ASP A 341 -0.76 10.29 11.00
C ASP A 341 -1.81 10.98 10.14
N PHE A 342 -1.43 11.43 8.93
CA PHE A 342 -2.36 12.02 7.98
C PHE A 342 -3.38 10.98 7.45
N CYS A 343 -2.92 9.77 7.11
CA CYS A 343 -3.80 8.68 6.69
C CYS A 343 -4.77 8.26 7.81
N GLU A 344 -4.33 8.22 9.06
CA GLU A 344 -5.18 7.93 10.22
C GLU A 344 -6.23 9.03 10.44
N LYS A 345 -5.82 10.31 10.40
CA LYS A 345 -6.76 11.44 10.46
C LYS A 345 -7.78 11.40 9.33
N SER A 346 -7.35 11.08 8.11
CA SER A 346 -8.24 10.92 6.97
C SER A 346 -9.22 9.76 7.16
N ARG A 347 -8.78 8.63 7.73
CA ARG A 347 -9.67 7.50 8.05
C ARG A 347 -10.71 7.87 9.09
N VAL A 348 -10.31 8.55 10.17
CA VAL A 348 -11.22 9.02 11.21
C VAL A 348 -12.25 9.99 10.64
N LEU A 349 -11.83 10.93 9.79
CA LEU A 349 -12.75 11.88 9.15
C LEU A 349 -13.75 11.17 8.22
N ILE A 350 -13.29 10.22 7.40
CA ILE A 350 -14.17 9.43 6.54
C ILE A 350 -15.16 8.62 7.40
N GLN A 351 -14.69 8.03 8.49
CA GLN A 351 -15.55 7.26 9.39
C GLN A 351 -16.59 8.16 10.08
N GLN A 352 -16.22 9.38 10.46
CA GLN A 352 -17.14 10.38 10.98
C GLN A 352 -18.19 10.77 9.93
N MET A 353 -17.79 11.08 8.69
CA MET A 353 -18.74 11.38 7.61
C MET A 353 -19.70 10.23 7.31
N VAL A 354 -19.22 8.97 7.38
CA VAL A 354 -20.07 7.79 7.20
C VAL A 354 -21.06 7.64 8.36
N ASN A 355 -20.63 7.90 9.60
CA ASN A 355 -21.51 7.86 10.76
C ASN A 355 -22.55 8.99 10.72
N ASP A 356 -22.15 10.21 10.35
CA ASP A 356 -23.05 11.35 10.19
C ASP A 356 -24.07 11.09 9.09
N LYS A 357 -23.66 10.49 7.96
CA LYS A 357 -24.56 10.08 6.88
C LYS A 357 -25.58 9.04 7.35
N LYS A 358 -25.15 8.04 8.13
CA LYS A 358 -26.05 7.03 8.71
C LYS A 358 -27.01 7.62 9.73
N ALA A 359 -26.57 8.59 10.53
CA ALA A 359 -27.44 9.30 11.46
C ALA A 359 -28.51 10.10 10.70
N LEU A 360 -28.11 10.80 9.63
CA LEU A 360 -29.04 11.54 8.78
C LEU A 360 -30.05 10.62 8.06
N GLU A 361 -29.59 9.47 7.54
CA GLU A 361 -30.47 8.46 6.93
C GLU A 361 -31.48 7.93 7.93
N LYS A 362 -31.06 7.66 9.17
CA LYS A 362 -31.95 7.23 10.25
C LYS A 362 -32.98 8.31 10.61
N ASP A 363 -32.58 9.56 10.72
CA ASP A 363 -33.50 10.67 11.03
C ASP A 363 -34.54 10.85 9.91
N VAL A 364 -34.17 10.62 8.65
CA VAL A 364 -35.10 10.62 7.50
C VAL A 364 -36.07 9.44 7.58
N GLU A 365 -35.58 8.22 7.84
CA GLU A 365 -36.43 7.04 8.01
C GLU A 365 -37.43 7.21 9.17
N ASP A 366 -36.98 7.74 10.31
CA ASP A 366 -37.83 8.01 11.47
C ASP A 366 -38.90 9.07 11.12
N ARG A 367 -38.53 10.12 10.38
CA ARG A 367 -39.47 11.13 9.91
C ARG A 367 -40.50 10.57 8.93
N ASP A 368 -40.07 9.83 7.92
CA ASP A 368 -40.95 9.21 6.92
C ASP A 368 -41.91 8.22 7.58
N SER A 369 -41.45 7.47 8.59
CA SER A 369 -42.30 6.56 9.37
C SER A 369 -43.38 7.30 10.16
N SER A 370 -43.04 8.46 10.73
CA SER A 370 -44.01 9.31 11.45
C SER A 370 -45.03 9.93 10.50
N GLU A 371 -44.58 10.41 9.33
CA GLU A 371 -45.47 10.97 8.31
C GLU A 371 -46.39 9.88 7.75
N ALA A 372 -45.89 8.66 7.51
CA ALA A 372 -46.70 7.52 7.10
C ALA A 372 -47.77 7.15 8.13
N ALA A 373 -47.44 7.17 9.43
CA ALA A 373 -48.41 6.94 10.50
C ALA A 373 -49.52 8.00 10.51
N THR A 374 -49.17 9.29 10.36
CA THR A 374 -50.18 10.37 10.29
C THR A 374 -51.08 10.25 9.06
N ILE A 375 -50.55 9.84 7.91
CA ILE A 375 -51.35 9.62 6.69
C ILE A 375 -52.28 8.43 6.88
N ALA A 376 -51.83 7.36 7.56
CA ALA A 376 -52.67 6.21 7.86
C ALA A 376 -53.84 6.58 8.78
N GLU A 377 -53.60 7.39 9.81
CA GLU A 377 -54.64 7.90 10.71
C GLU A 377 -55.66 8.77 9.95
N GLN A 378 -55.20 9.67 9.08
CA GLN A 378 -56.09 10.48 8.24
C GLN A 378 -56.94 9.63 7.29
N ARG A 379 -56.38 8.56 6.71
CA ARG A 379 -57.14 7.63 5.87
C ARG A 379 -58.21 6.90 6.67
N GLN A 380 -57.88 6.45 7.87
CA GLN A 380 -58.83 5.80 8.77
C GLN A 380 -59.99 6.74 9.16
N GLN A 381 -59.70 8.01 9.47
CA GLN A 381 -60.74 9.01 9.74
C GLN A 381 -61.69 9.21 8.55
N LEU A 382 -61.15 9.28 7.33
CA LEU A 382 -61.97 9.40 6.12
C LEU A 382 -62.82 8.15 5.85
N GLU A 383 -62.31 6.95 6.17
CA GLU A 383 -63.07 5.71 6.07
C GLU A 383 -64.21 5.66 7.10
N ASP A 384 -63.96 6.08 8.34
CA ASP A 384 -64.99 6.18 9.38
C ASP A 384 -66.07 7.21 9.01
N GLU A 385 -65.69 8.34 8.41
CA GLU A 385 -66.63 9.33 7.89
C GLU A 385 -67.47 8.76 6.74
N ARG A 386 -66.85 8.07 5.78
CA ARG A 386 -67.56 7.39 4.69
C ARG A 386 -68.53 6.33 5.21
N ALA A 387 -68.14 5.57 6.22
CA ALA A 387 -69.02 4.59 6.87
C ALA A 387 -70.23 5.29 7.49
N LYS A 388 -70.04 6.39 8.23
CA LYS A 388 -71.13 7.20 8.80
C LYS A 388 -72.07 7.76 7.74
N PHE A 389 -71.53 8.27 6.62
CA PHE A 389 -72.36 8.75 5.50
C PHE A 389 -73.15 7.63 4.83
N THR A 390 -72.53 6.46 4.67
CA THR A 390 -73.19 5.28 4.09
C THR A 390 -74.32 4.80 4.99
N ASP A 391 -74.08 4.72 6.30
CA ASP A 391 -75.11 4.36 7.29
C ASP A 391 -76.26 5.37 7.33
N ALA A 392 -75.95 6.67 7.29
CA ALA A 392 -76.96 7.71 7.21
C ALA A 392 -77.81 7.61 5.93
N ALA A 393 -77.19 7.30 4.79
CA ALA A 393 -77.90 7.08 3.53
C ALA A 393 -78.81 5.84 3.57
N ILE A 394 -78.33 4.73 4.15
CA ILE A 394 -79.15 3.52 4.36
C ILE A 394 -80.32 3.82 5.29
N ARG A 395 -80.09 4.58 6.37
CA ARG A 395 -81.13 4.95 7.33
C ARG A 395 -82.20 5.83 6.69
N LEU A 396 -81.78 6.82 5.90
CA LEU A 396 -82.69 7.69 5.15
C LEU A 396 -83.46 6.93 4.06
N ALA A 397 -82.85 5.92 3.43
CA ALA A 397 -83.55 5.04 2.49
C ALA A 397 -84.61 4.18 3.18
N ARG A 398 -84.32 3.66 4.39
CA ARG A 398 -85.30 2.93 5.22
C ARG A 398 -86.45 3.84 5.68
N GLU A 399 -86.14 5.04 6.16
CA GLU A 399 -87.16 6.01 6.55
C GLU A 399 -88.05 6.37 5.36
N ARG A 400 -87.48 6.56 4.15
CA ARG A 400 -88.28 6.76 2.93
C ARG A 400 -89.17 5.57 2.59
N SER A 401 -88.66 4.34 2.68
CA SER A 401 -89.49 3.16 2.43
C SER A 401 -90.62 3.03 3.45
N ASP A 402 -90.35 3.34 4.72
CA ASP A 402 -91.36 3.31 5.78
C ASP A 402 -92.45 4.37 5.53
N PHE A 403 -92.07 5.59 5.13
CA PHE A 403 -93.03 6.63 4.71
C PHE A 403 -93.83 6.24 3.47
N GLU A 404 -93.24 5.55 2.50
CA GLU A 404 -93.97 5.05 1.32
C GLU A 404 -94.98 3.96 1.70
N VAL A 405 -94.61 3.06 2.62
CA VAL A 405 -95.51 2.04 3.17
C VAL A 405 -96.65 2.68 3.95
N GLU A 406 -96.38 3.65 4.83
CA GLU A 406 -97.42 4.39 5.55
C GLU A 406 -98.35 5.15 4.58
N ARG A 407 -97.81 5.73 3.52
CA ARG A 407 -98.61 6.41 2.48
C ARG A 407 -99.52 5.43 1.74
N LEU A 408 -99.04 4.23 1.44
CA LEU A 408 -99.86 3.17 0.81
C LEU A 408 -100.92 2.66 1.78
N ALA A 409 -100.58 2.41 3.03
CA ALA A 409 -101.53 1.98 4.07
C ALA A 409 -102.65 3.00 4.28
N LEU A 410 -102.33 4.30 4.33
CA LEU A 410 -103.34 5.37 4.40
C LEU A 410 -104.21 5.44 3.13
N ALA A 411 -103.65 5.15 1.96
CA ALA A 411 -104.42 5.09 0.72
C ALA A 411 -105.37 3.88 0.70
N GLU A 412 -104.95 2.74 1.25
CA GLU A 412 -105.78 1.55 1.45
C GLU A 412 -106.89 1.80 2.47
N GLU A 413 -106.58 2.41 3.62
CA GLU A 413 -107.58 2.80 4.62
C GLU A 413 -108.63 3.75 4.02
N LYS A 414 -108.21 4.72 3.19
CA LYS A 414 -109.14 5.59 2.45
C LYS A 414 -110.02 4.80 1.47
N ARG A 415 -109.47 3.79 0.78
CA ARG A 415 -110.25 2.92 -0.11
C ARG A 415 -111.25 2.08 0.68
N GLU A 416 -110.81 1.48 1.79
CA GLU A 416 -111.66 0.69 2.69
C GLU A 416 -112.80 1.53 3.27
N TRP A 417 -112.49 2.75 3.69
CA TRP A 417 -113.49 3.72 4.17
C TRP A 417 -114.50 4.07 3.09
N ALA A 418 -114.03 4.35 1.86
CA ALA A 418 -114.91 4.63 0.73
C ALA A 418 -115.79 3.42 0.37
N THR A 419 -115.25 2.20 0.40
CA THR A 419 -116.05 0.98 0.21
C THR A 419 -117.09 0.79 1.31
N ARG A 420 -116.74 1.04 2.58
CA ARG A 420 -117.72 0.98 3.69
C ARG A 420 -118.84 2.00 3.53
N GLN A 421 -118.52 3.22 3.11
CA GLN A 421 -119.53 4.24 2.80
C GLN A 421 -120.46 3.79 1.66
N LEU A 422 -119.90 3.17 0.62
CA LEU A 422 -120.68 2.66 -0.51
C LEU A 422 -121.55 1.44 -0.10
N GLU A 423 -121.07 0.60 0.83
CA GLU A 423 -121.84 -0.48 1.45
C GLU A 423 -122.96 0.04 2.37
N GLU A 424 -122.73 1.14 3.09
CA GLU A 424 -123.75 1.83 3.91
C GLU A 424 -124.84 2.50 3.05
N ASP A 425 -124.49 3.00 1.86
CA ASP A 425 -125.39 3.63 0.89
C ASP A 425 -126.16 2.64 -0.01
N LEU A 426 -125.96 1.32 0.13
CA LEU A 426 -126.64 0.29 -0.68
C LEU A 426 -127.97 -0.19 -0.05
N PRO A 427 -129.15 0.21 -0.60
CA PRO A 427 -130.44 -0.31 -0.14
C PRO A 427 -130.58 -1.81 -0.45
N ARG A 428 -130.89 -2.62 0.58
CA ARG A 428 -131.24 -4.05 0.45
C ARG A 428 -132.42 -4.24 -0.51
N VAL A 429 -132.17 -4.64 -1.75
CA VAL A 429 -133.23 -5.12 -2.67
C VAL A 429 -132.74 -6.32 -3.47
N ALA A 430 -133.63 -7.31 -3.53
CA ALA A 430 -133.44 -8.65 -4.07
C ALA A 430 -133.51 -8.74 -5.62
N THR A 431 -132.79 -9.75 -6.14
CA THR A 431 -133.08 -10.62 -7.30
C THR A 431 -133.72 -10.04 -8.57
N SER A 432 -133.04 -10.19 -9.72
CA SER A 432 -133.58 -10.82 -10.96
C SER A 432 -132.53 -10.91 -12.09
N GLU A 433 -132.53 -12.04 -12.81
CA GLU A 433 -131.94 -12.27 -14.15
C GLU A 433 -132.67 -11.45 -15.26
N PRO A 434 -132.36 -11.49 -16.60
CA PRO A 434 -131.36 -12.24 -17.40
C PRO A 434 -130.58 -11.43 -18.50
N ASN A 435 -129.53 -12.06 -19.10
CA ASN A 435 -128.90 -12.04 -20.46
C ASN A 435 -129.33 -11.01 -21.58
N PRO A 436 -128.68 -10.82 -22.78
CA PRO A 436 -127.31 -11.06 -23.32
C PRO A 436 -126.65 -9.86 -24.12
N LYS A 437 -125.42 -10.08 -24.63
CA LYS A 437 -124.76 -9.56 -25.89
C LYS A 437 -123.54 -8.60 -25.80
N ARG A 438 -122.49 -9.03 -26.53
CA ARG A 438 -121.27 -8.38 -27.09
C ARG A 438 -121.42 -6.90 -27.52
N PRO A 439 -120.34 -6.07 -27.60
CA PRO A 439 -119.36 -6.15 -28.72
C PRO A 439 -117.88 -5.74 -28.39
N VAL A 440 -117.03 -5.82 -29.42
CA VAL A 440 -115.58 -5.51 -29.50
C VAL A 440 -115.36 -4.03 -29.89
N PRO A 441 -114.25 -3.36 -29.49
CA PRO A 441 -113.27 -2.77 -30.45
C PRO A 441 -111.80 -2.96 -29.98
N VAL A 442 -110.73 -3.16 -30.79
CA VAL A 442 -110.13 -2.45 -31.95
C VAL A 442 -109.23 -1.24 -31.56
N VAL A 443 -107.89 -1.45 -31.66
CA VAL A 443 -106.77 -0.60 -32.17
C VAL A 443 -106.39 0.67 -31.35
N VAL A 444 -105.11 1.01 -31.04
CA VAL A 444 -104.06 1.73 -31.83
C VAL A 444 -102.75 1.75 -30.98
N VAL A 445 -101.66 1.04 -31.33
CA VAL A 445 -100.38 1.44 -32.00
C VAL A 445 -99.86 2.87 -31.76
N VAL A 446 -98.70 3.02 -31.09
CA VAL A 446 -97.59 3.90 -31.56
C VAL A 446 -96.25 3.24 -31.25
N SER A 447 -95.44 3.09 -32.30
CA SER A 447 -94.02 2.72 -32.29
C SER A 447 -93.16 3.98 -32.34
N ASP A 448 -91.97 3.95 -31.72
CA ASP A 448 -90.71 4.51 -32.25
C ASP A 448 -89.57 3.98 -31.35
N SER A 449 -88.69 3.11 -31.84
CA SER A 449 -87.40 3.41 -32.50
C SER A 449 -86.42 4.19 -31.60
N GLY A 450 -85.18 3.79 -31.38
CA GLY A 450 -84.41 2.69 -31.93
C GLY A 450 -83.00 2.64 -31.31
N SER A 451 -82.11 1.96 -32.03
CA SER A 451 -80.65 1.90 -31.85
C SER A 451 -80.14 1.10 -30.64
N SER A 452 -79.16 0.22 -30.73
CA SER A 452 -78.47 -0.52 -31.79
C SER A 452 -77.47 -1.44 -31.02
N PRO A 453 -77.08 -2.61 -31.55
CA PRO A 453 -76.25 -3.56 -30.83
C PRO A 453 -74.75 -3.45 -31.18
N VAL A 454 -73.98 -4.41 -30.66
CA VAL A 454 -72.55 -4.77 -30.83
C VAL A 454 -71.49 -4.01 -30.01
N PRO A 455 -70.29 -4.60 -29.73
CA PRO A 455 -69.90 -6.02 -29.75
C PRO A 455 -69.10 -6.49 -28.51
N MET A 456 -68.96 -7.81 -28.43
CA MET A 456 -67.99 -8.54 -27.63
C MET A 456 -66.56 -8.00 -27.76
N HIS A 457 -65.82 -7.99 -26.64
CA HIS A 457 -64.43 -8.46 -26.63
C HIS A 457 -64.14 -9.22 -25.34
N SER A 458 -64.01 -10.54 -25.51
CA SER A 458 -63.19 -11.44 -24.73
C SER A 458 -61.74 -10.93 -24.64
N HIS A 459 -61.09 -11.20 -23.50
CA HIS A 459 -59.65 -11.21 -23.16
C HIS A 459 -59.61 -10.74 -21.69
N ARG A 460 -59.03 -11.40 -20.70
CA ARG A 460 -57.87 -12.29 -20.65
C ARG A 460 -57.79 -12.81 -19.20
N GLU A 461 -57.49 -14.09 -19.04
CA GLU A 461 -57.11 -14.69 -17.75
C GLU A 461 -55.95 -13.92 -17.08
N PRO A 462 -55.90 -13.81 -15.74
CA PRO A 462 -54.63 -13.63 -15.06
C PRO A 462 -53.91 -14.98 -15.03
N GLU A 463 -53.12 -15.19 -16.09
CA GLU A 463 -52.09 -16.21 -16.18
C GLU A 463 -51.13 -16.05 -15.00
N LEU A 464 -50.97 -17.13 -14.22
CA LEU A 464 -49.93 -17.29 -13.23
C LEU A 464 -48.56 -17.03 -13.88
N GLU A 465 -47.88 -15.96 -13.47
CA GLU A 465 -46.47 -15.75 -13.79
C GLU A 465 -45.65 -16.88 -13.14
N PRO A 466 -44.91 -17.70 -13.91
CA PRO A 466 -43.82 -18.48 -13.34
C PRO A 466 -42.68 -17.52 -12.97
N GLU A 467 -42.19 -17.64 -11.73
CA GLU A 467 -40.96 -17.00 -11.29
C GLU A 467 -39.85 -17.18 -12.35
N PRO A 468 -39.08 -16.12 -12.67
CA PRO A 468 -37.92 -16.28 -13.53
C PRO A 468 -36.86 -17.08 -12.78
N GLU A 469 -36.61 -18.31 -13.23
CA GLU A 469 -35.37 -19.02 -12.91
C GLU A 469 -34.17 -18.09 -13.18
N PRO A 470 -33.17 -18.07 -12.28
CA PRO A 470 -31.99 -17.24 -12.46
C PRO A 470 -31.17 -17.76 -13.65
N VAL A 471 -31.33 -17.11 -14.80
CA VAL A 471 -30.40 -17.26 -15.92
C VAL A 471 -29.02 -16.83 -15.41
N GLU A 472 -28.16 -17.82 -15.18
CA GLU A 472 -26.73 -17.66 -14.90
C GLU A 472 -26.06 -16.91 -16.06
N ARG A 473 -26.15 -15.57 -16.02
CA ARG A 473 -25.18 -14.73 -16.70
C ARG A 473 -23.84 -15.00 -16.02
N ASN A 474 -23.01 -15.77 -16.71
CA ASN A 474 -21.56 -15.90 -16.54
C ASN A 474 -20.85 -14.55 -16.71
N GLY A 475 -21.25 -13.56 -15.91
CA GLY A 475 -20.63 -12.25 -15.79
C GLY A 475 -19.54 -12.31 -14.72
N LEU A 476 -18.50 -11.51 -14.94
CA LEU A 476 -17.31 -11.28 -14.11
C LEU A 476 -17.48 -11.38 -12.58
N THR A 477 -18.67 -11.12 -12.06
CA THR A 477 -19.04 -11.29 -10.65
C THR A 477 -18.83 -12.72 -10.13
N GLY A 478 -19.09 -13.75 -10.94
CA GLY A 478 -18.82 -15.16 -10.58
C GLY A 478 -17.32 -15.47 -10.50
N GLN A 479 -16.52 -14.89 -11.40
CA GLN A 479 -15.05 -15.02 -11.39
C GLN A 479 -14.43 -14.27 -10.23
N LEU A 480 -14.96 -13.09 -9.87
CA LEU A 480 -14.53 -12.34 -8.69
C LEU A 480 -14.84 -13.07 -7.38
N ARG A 481 -15.99 -13.76 -7.28
CA ARG A 481 -16.32 -14.55 -6.08
C ARG A 481 -15.42 -15.79 -5.94
N MET A 482 -15.06 -16.43 -7.05
CA MET A 482 -14.09 -17.53 -7.06
C MET A 482 -12.66 -17.05 -6.76
N ALA A 483 -12.25 -15.89 -7.27
CA ALA A 483 -10.96 -15.28 -6.96
C ALA A 483 -10.84 -14.86 -5.49
N LEU A 484 -11.90 -14.30 -4.90
CA LEU A 484 -11.96 -13.96 -3.47
C LEU A 484 -11.95 -15.22 -2.59
N LYS A 485 -12.63 -16.30 -3.02
CA LYS A 485 -12.60 -17.58 -2.30
C LYS A 485 -11.22 -18.27 -2.40
N ALA A 486 -10.53 -18.15 -3.53
CA ALA A 486 -9.17 -18.64 -3.71
C ALA A 486 -8.13 -17.82 -2.94
N ALA A 487 -8.28 -16.49 -2.88
CA ALA A 487 -7.42 -15.62 -2.08
C ALA A 487 -7.58 -15.89 -0.57
N LYS A 488 -8.81 -16.09 -0.10
CA LYS A 488 -9.09 -16.45 1.30
C LYS A 488 -8.57 -17.84 1.67
N ALA A 489 -8.55 -18.78 0.73
CA ALA A 489 -7.93 -20.11 0.92
C ALA A 489 -6.39 -20.05 0.92
N ALA A 490 -5.78 -19.12 0.19
CA ALA A 490 -4.33 -18.88 0.23
C ALA A 490 -3.88 -18.19 1.54
N GLU A 491 -4.74 -17.34 2.11
CA GLU A 491 -4.52 -16.69 3.41
C GLU A 491 -4.70 -17.66 4.59
N ALA A 492 -5.56 -18.67 4.45
CA ALA A 492 -5.79 -19.70 5.47
C ALA A 492 -4.66 -20.75 5.61
N GLY A 493 -3.57 -20.66 4.84
CA GLY A 493 -2.35 -21.46 5.07
C GLY A 493 -2.48 -22.97 4.88
N GLU A 494 -3.59 -23.49 4.34
CA GLU A 494 -3.74 -24.92 4.08
C GLU A 494 -3.01 -25.32 2.79
N ARG A 495 -1.81 -25.87 2.94
CA ARG A 495 -1.06 -26.50 1.84
C ARG A 495 -1.72 -27.83 1.45
N PRO A 496 -2.25 -28.01 0.23
CA PRO A 496 -2.63 -29.32 -0.24
C PRO A 496 -1.38 -30.14 -0.58
N LYS A 497 -1.22 -31.28 0.10
CA LYS A 497 -0.21 -32.31 -0.20
C LYS A 497 -0.45 -32.84 -1.62
N LYS A 498 0.30 -32.35 -2.62
CA LYS A 498 0.31 -32.95 -3.96
C LYS A 498 1.19 -34.20 -3.97
N ARG A 499 0.50 -35.34 -4.02
CA ARG A 499 1.00 -36.66 -4.45
C ARG A 499 1.20 -36.60 -5.98
N GLY A 500 2.34 -37.09 -6.46
CA GLY A 500 2.84 -36.83 -7.82
C GLY A 500 2.16 -37.58 -8.96
N LYS A 501 2.52 -37.19 -10.19
CA LYS A 501 2.45 -38.05 -11.38
C LYS A 501 3.51 -37.61 -12.39
N ALA A 502 4.34 -38.58 -12.79
CA ALA A 502 5.41 -38.45 -13.77
C ALA A 502 4.86 -38.35 -15.21
N ALA A 503 5.59 -37.63 -16.07
CA ALA A 503 5.61 -37.89 -17.50
C ALA A 503 6.96 -37.40 -18.08
N ALA A 504 7.55 -38.24 -18.91
CA ALA A 504 8.86 -38.14 -19.50
C ALA A 504 8.89 -37.34 -20.81
N SER A 505 10.04 -36.75 -21.14
CA SER A 505 10.63 -36.68 -22.49
C SER A 505 12.05 -36.09 -22.34
N THR A 506 13.14 -36.87 -22.46
CA THR A 506 13.90 -37.33 -23.64
C THR A 506 14.61 -36.26 -24.48
N ALA A 507 15.91 -36.54 -24.71
CA ALA A 507 16.90 -35.96 -25.65
C ALA A 507 17.75 -34.79 -25.10
N ALA A 508 19.09 -34.74 -25.23
CA ALA A 508 20.13 -35.66 -25.72
C ALA A 508 21.53 -35.04 -25.42
N GLY A 509 22.58 -35.87 -25.32
CA GLY A 509 24.02 -35.51 -25.47
C GLY A 509 24.80 -35.30 -24.16
N LYS A 510 25.60 -36.20 -23.58
CA LYS A 510 26.68 -37.13 -24.04
C LYS A 510 28.11 -36.51 -23.95
N LYS A 511 28.85 -36.87 -22.89
CA LYS A 511 30.29 -37.29 -22.81
C LYS A 511 30.80 -37.15 -21.35
N GLU A 512 30.95 -38.22 -20.58
CA GLU A 512 32.14 -39.11 -20.46
C GLU A 512 33.43 -38.41 -19.97
N LYS A 513 33.87 -38.69 -18.73
CA LYS A 513 34.96 -39.66 -18.44
C LYS A 513 35.15 -39.93 -16.94
N GLU A 514 35.29 -41.22 -16.61
CA GLU A 514 36.21 -41.90 -15.63
C GLU A 514 36.69 -41.15 -14.38
N LYS A 515 36.96 -41.72 -13.20
CA LYS A 515 37.13 -43.04 -12.52
C LYS A 515 37.43 -42.59 -11.05
N GLU A 516 37.14 -43.25 -9.93
CA GLU A 516 37.64 -44.54 -9.47
C GLU A 516 37.14 -44.79 -8.03
N LYS A 517 37.23 -46.05 -7.64
CA LYS A 517 36.72 -46.76 -6.46
C LYS A 517 37.29 -46.28 -5.12
N SER A 518 36.53 -46.48 -4.04
CA SER A 518 36.85 -47.54 -3.06
C SER A 518 35.76 -47.70 -1.99
N ARG A 519 35.80 -48.87 -1.37
CA ARG A 519 34.74 -49.63 -0.71
C ARG A 519 35.32 -50.04 0.64
N VAL A 520 34.68 -49.74 1.77
CA VAL A 520 34.85 -50.54 3.00
C VAL A 520 33.54 -50.59 3.78
N LYS A 521 32.99 -51.81 3.88
CA LYS A 521 32.01 -52.25 4.89
C LYS A 521 32.80 -52.68 6.12
N VAL A 522 32.38 -52.28 7.32
CA VAL A 522 32.52 -53.11 8.53
C VAL A 522 31.20 -53.06 9.31
N LYS A 523 30.87 -54.21 9.87
CA LYS A 523 29.63 -54.71 10.45
C LYS A 523 29.97 -55.16 11.86
N GLU A 524 29.14 -54.85 12.86
CA GLU A 524 28.76 -55.68 14.03
C GLU A 524 27.80 -54.86 14.92
N LYS A 525 26.55 -55.30 15.15
CA LYS A 525 26.05 -56.21 16.24
C LYS A 525 26.30 -55.62 17.64
N SER A 526 25.38 -55.62 18.62
CA SER A 526 24.10 -56.31 18.80
C SER A 526 23.47 -55.89 20.14
N ALA A 527 22.14 -56.09 20.25
CA ALA A 527 21.36 -56.48 21.45
C ALA A 527 21.21 -55.44 22.60
N ASP A 528 20.10 -55.34 23.35
CA ASP A 528 18.88 -56.15 23.43
C ASP A 528 17.76 -55.37 24.17
N LYS A 529 16.50 -55.81 23.98
CA LYS A 529 15.37 -55.96 24.95
C LYS A 529 15.20 -54.96 26.13
N ALA A 530 14.00 -54.53 26.56
CA ALA A 530 12.68 -55.16 26.51
C ALA A 530 11.55 -54.19 26.99
N LYS A 531 10.31 -54.42 26.52
CA LYS A 531 9.02 -54.56 27.26
C LYS A 531 8.80 -53.73 28.56
N ALA A 532 7.65 -53.13 28.88
CA ALA A 532 6.26 -53.42 28.51
C ALA A 532 5.28 -52.31 28.98
N LYS A 533 4.14 -52.26 28.28
CA LYS A 533 2.73 -52.14 28.70
C LYS A 533 2.31 -51.15 29.81
N THR A 534 1.45 -50.17 29.52
CA THR A 534 -0.05 -50.23 29.44
C THR A 534 -0.76 -50.19 30.79
N LYS A 535 -1.44 -49.08 31.11
CA LYS A 535 -2.85 -48.99 31.60
C LYS A 535 -3.16 -47.51 31.89
N GLU A 536 -4.04 -46.84 31.14
CA GLU A 536 -5.49 -46.75 31.41
C GLU A 536 -5.83 -46.47 32.88
N LYS A 537 -6.42 -45.30 33.19
CA LYS A 537 -7.88 -45.16 33.34
C LYS A 537 -8.25 -43.82 34.05
N ALA A 538 -9.08 -43.06 33.34
CA ALA A 538 -10.19 -42.20 33.76
C ALA A 538 -10.11 -41.29 35.01
N GLY A 539 -10.61 -40.06 34.81
CA GLY A 539 -11.81 -39.63 35.53
C GLY A 539 -11.75 -38.24 36.18
N ALA A 540 -12.62 -37.35 35.70
CA ALA A 540 -13.39 -36.29 36.39
C ALA A 540 -12.67 -35.46 37.48
N GLY A 541 -12.65 -34.13 37.46
CA GLY A 541 -13.73 -33.19 37.18
C GLY A 541 -13.79 -32.19 38.34
N SER A 542 -14.32 -30.98 38.09
CA SER A 542 -14.51 -29.87 39.06
C SER A 542 -13.20 -29.22 39.58
N GLU A 543 -13.08 -27.93 39.86
CA GLU A 543 -14.07 -26.94 40.24
C GLU A 543 -13.44 -25.53 40.10
N GLU A 544 -14.28 -24.53 39.85
CA GLU A 544 -13.98 -23.11 39.98
C GLU A 544 -13.44 -22.76 41.38
N LYS A 545 -12.53 -21.80 41.46
CA LYS A 545 -12.68 -20.66 42.39
C LYS A 545 -11.65 -19.57 42.16
N GLU A 546 -12.20 -18.37 42.00
CA GLU A 546 -11.58 -17.09 42.24
C GLU A 546 -10.77 -17.09 43.55
N ASN A 547 -9.65 -16.37 43.59
CA ASN A 547 -9.47 -15.38 44.64
C ASN A 547 -8.36 -14.37 44.34
N LEU A 548 -8.67 -13.19 44.88
CA LEU A 548 -7.98 -11.93 44.86
C LEU A 548 -6.62 -11.95 45.59
N ALA A 549 -5.92 -10.85 45.36
CA ALA A 549 -5.19 -10.06 46.35
C ALA A 549 -3.66 -10.21 46.43
N SER A 550 -3.02 -9.12 46.00
CA SER A 550 -2.09 -8.29 46.77
C SER A 550 -0.73 -8.83 47.21
N GLY A 551 0.25 -7.93 47.17
CA GLY A 551 1.48 -7.98 47.96
C GLY A 551 2.70 -7.72 47.09
N SER A 552 3.22 -6.48 47.09
CA SER A 552 4.42 -6.09 47.88
C SER A 552 5.68 -6.81 47.38
N GLY A 553 6.73 -6.15 46.93
CA GLY A 553 7.24 -4.83 47.27
C GLY A 553 8.77 -4.96 47.30
N SER A 554 9.48 -3.82 47.23
CA SER A 554 10.91 -3.63 47.57
C SER A 554 11.91 -4.47 46.75
N ASP A 555 13.13 -4.05 46.45
CA ASP A 555 14.03 -3.21 47.22
C ASP A 555 15.27 -2.86 46.37
N SER A 556 15.93 -1.77 46.78
CA SER A 556 17.37 -1.48 46.68
C SER A 556 18.00 -1.38 45.27
N GLY A 557 18.53 -0.22 44.88
CA GLY A 557 19.79 0.36 45.39
C GLY A 557 20.84 0.14 44.29
N SER A 558 21.72 1.03 43.87
CA SER A 558 22.51 2.10 44.51
C SER A 558 23.12 2.86 43.31
N GLY A 559 23.30 4.18 43.28
CA GLY A 559 24.11 4.97 44.21
C GLY A 559 25.49 5.27 43.59
N SER A 560 25.93 6.52 43.76
CA SER A 560 27.17 7.18 43.30
C SER A 560 27.11 7.76 41.86
N GLY A 561 27.17 9.06 41.61
CA GLY A 561 27.54 10.21 42.43
C GLY A 561 28.91 10.74 42.03
N SER A 562 28.95 11.90 41.38
CA SER A 562 30.04 12.88 41.53
C SER A 562 29.58 14.24 41.02
N GLU A 563 29.53 15.16 41.97
CA GLU A 563 29.24 16.58 41.85
C GLU A 563 30.40 17.35 41.24
N SER A 564 30.09 18.50 40.65
CA SER A 564 30.74 19.82 40.81
C SER A 564 30.43 20.67 39.55
N GLY A 565 30.03 21.93 39.61
CA GLY A 565 29.82 22.84 40.72
C GLY A 565 29.26 24.18 40.18
N SER A 566 28.48 24.81 41.05
CA SER A 566 28.21 26.25 41.24
C SER A 566 28.19 27.26 40.08
N GLY A 567 27.12 28.06 40.08
CA GLY A 567 27.05 29.31 39.34
C GLY A 567 25.68 30.00 39.46
N THR A 568 25.29 30.38 40.67
CA THR A 568 24.08 31.16 40.96
C THR A 568 24.22 32.63 40.51
N THR A 569 23.31 33.12 39.67
CA THR A 569 22.85 34.52 39.71
C THR A 569 21.40 34.63 39.25
N SER A 570 20.54 34.95 40.22
CA SER A 570 19.22 35.56 40.08
C SER A 570 19.30 36.88 39.32
N VAL A 571 18.39 37.17 38.36
CA VAL A 571 17.63 38.44 38.17
C VAL A 571 16.49 38.26 37.12
N ASN A 572 15.26 38.62 37.53
CA ASN A 572 14.02 39.05 36.84
C ASN A 572 13.41 38.39 35.58
N PRO A 573 12.07 38.16 35.57
CA PRO A 573 11.28 37.79 34.39
C PRO A 573 10.48 39.00 33.87
N PHE A 574 10.92 39.68 32.80
CA PHE A 574 10.05 40.43 31.87
C PHE A 574 10.93 41.05 30.76
N ALA A 575 11.02 40.39 29.60
CA ALA A 575 11.41 41.04 28.34
C ALA A 575 10.93 40.22 27.13
N PRO A 576 10.46 40.87 26.06
CA PRO A 576 9.74 40.23 24.95
C PRO A 576 10.66 39.61 23.89
N ALA A 577 10.12 38.61 23.19
CA ALA A 577 10.79 37.79 22.17
C ALA A 577 11.39 38.60 21.00
N PRO A 578 12.53 38.16 20.42
CA PRO A 578 13.12 38.80 19.25
C PRO A 578 12.31 38.52 17.98
N LYS A 579 12.02 39.59 17.24
CA LYS A 579 11.38 39.56 15.91
C LYS A 579 12.34 38.97 14.87
N ILE A 580 11.94 37.84 14.28
CA ILE A 580 12.57 37.27 13.09
C ILE A 580 12.06 38.02 11.85
N PRO A 581 12.93 38.52 10.96
CA PRO A 581 12.50 39.19 9.73
C PRO A 581 11.90 38.17 8.74
N SER A 582 10.64 38.38 8.38
CA SER A 582 9.94 37.66 7.33
C SER A 582 10.39 38.15 5.95
N THR A 583 11.08 37.31 5.20
CA THR A 583 11.28 37.51 3.76
C THR A 583 10.22 36.74 2.97
N PRO A 584 9.46 37.35 2.04
CA PRO A 584 8.58 36.64 1.15
C PRO A 584 9.37 36.12 -0.05
N ARG A 585 9.49 34.80 -0.20
CA ARG A 585 10.07 34.19 -1.40
C ARG A 585 9.01 33.31 -2.08
N SER A 586 8.04 33.97 -2.71
CA SER A 586 7.17 33.35 -3.71
C SER A 586 7.97 33.17 -5.00
N LEU A 587 8.49 31.96 -5.23
CA LEU A 587 9.04 31.58 -6.53
C LEU A 587 7.91 31.07 -7.41
N HIS A 588 7.58 31.88 -8.41
CA HIS A 588 6.62 31.64 -9.47
C HIS A 588 7.02 30.40 -10.32
N PRO A 589 6.10 29.49 -10.70
CA PRO A 589 6.42 28.26 -11.45
C PRO A 589 6.88 28.45 -12.91
N ALA A 590 7.09 29.69 -13.38
CA ALA A 590 7.36 29.98 -14.79
C ALA A 590 8.85 29.93 -15.17
N ALA A 591 9.77 29.91 -14.20
CA ALA A 591 11.21 29.99 -14.47
C ALA A 591 11.93 28.64 -14.65
N GLN A 592 11.28 27.49 -14.41
CA GLN A 592 11.91 26.17 -14.52
C GLN A 592 11.89 25.56 -15.94
N ARG A 593 11.17 26.14 -16.91
CA ARG A 593 11.13 25.62 -18.30
C ARG A 593 12.27 26.10 -19.20
N ALA A 594 13.15 27.01 -18.76
CA ALA A 594 14.20 27.57 -19.61
C ALA A 594 15.56 26.84 -19.53
N ARG A 595 15.75 25.85 -18.64
CA ARG A 595 17.06 25.18 -18.45
C ARG A 595 17.23 23.83 -19.15
N ALA A 596 16.23 23.35 -19.91
CA ALA A 596 16.25 22.04 -20.57
C ALA A 596 16.60 22.08 -22.07
N ARG A 597 17.27 23.13 -22.59
CA ARG A 597 17.60 23.23 -24.03
C ARG A 597 19.09 23.26 -24.40
N ASN A 598 20.03 23.17 -23.44
CA ASN A 598 21.47 23.30 -23.73
C ASN A 598 22.30 22.04 -23.47
N TYR A 599 21.80 20.86 -23.87
CA TYR A 599 22.64 19.67 -24.02
C TYR A 599 22.18 18.86 -25.24
N ALA A 600 22.55 19.33 -26.42
CA ALA A 600 22.59 18.50 -27.62
C ALA A 600 24.07 18.17 -27.89
N PRO A 601 24.48 16.89 -27.92
CA PRO A 601 25.86 16.53 -28.25
C PRO A 601 26.15 16.80 -29.73
N ALA A 602 27.29 17.43 -29.99
CA ALA A 602 27.77 17.75 -31.32
C ALA A 602 27.98 16.47 -32.15
N VAL A 603 27.33 16.40 -33.31
CA VAL A 603 27.55 15.40 -34.34
C VAL A 603 28.82 15.80 -35.13
N PRO A 604 29.83 14.93 -35.29
CA PRO A 604 31.02 15.26 -36.07
C PRO A 604 30.67 15.30 -37.57
N SER A 605 31.08 16.39 -38.22
CA SER A 605 30.96 16.57 -39.67
C SER A 605 31.92 15.65 -40.44
N PRO A 606 31.57 15.20 -41.65
CA PRO A 606 32.40 14.28 -42.43
C PRO A 606 33.57 15.02 -43.08
N CYS A 607 34.77 14.46 -42.93
CA CYS A 607 35.98 14.89 -43.62
C CYS A 607 35.77 14.85 -45.15
N ARG A 608 35.92 16.02 -45.79
CA ARG A 608 36.24 16.11 -47.21
C ARG A 608 37.75 15.95 -47.37
N GLY A 609 38.14 15.15 -48.37
CA GLY A 609 39.53 14.81 -48.64
C GLY A 609 40.37 15.94 -49.21
N SER A 610 41.68 15.70 -49.10
CA SER A 610 42.74 16.12 -50.00
C SER A 610 43.77 15.01 -50.02
#